data_AF-A0A1S2IM40-F1
#
_entry.id   AF-A0A1S2IM40-F1
#
_cell.length_a   1.000
_cell.length_b   1.000
_cell.length_c   1.000
_cell.angle_alpha   90.00
_cell.angle_beta   90.00
_cell.angle_gamma   90.00
#
_symmetry.space_group_name_H-M   'P 1'
#
loop_
_entity.id
_entity.type
_entity.pdbx_description
1 polymer ?
#
loop_
_entity_poly.entity_id
_entity_poly.type
_entity_poly.pdbx_seq_one_letter_code
_entity_poly.pdbx_strand_id
1 'polypeptide(L)'
;MTDTNDQKKPWGDDFDEAKAWTLVQNLRGAKTTLQADLATARQALTEAETKATAGETEKDRADKAERALWTERALRKHPTVSEDFVDFLSGDTEEEILAKAERLSKVGQPKAPAEAPKPDADAKPDGEPKPDADAKPELPGKPKPDLTLTPGHGGDVAEPFDPAAIAAKARS
;
A
#
# COMPACT_ATOMS: atom_id res chain seq x y z
N MET A 1 -29.77 -83.38 -6.13
CA MET A 1 -28.58 -82.62 -6.55
C MET A 1 -28.60 -81.28 -5.84
N THR A 2 -27.67 -81.03 -4.93
CA THR A 2 -27.41 -79.67 -4.42
C THR A 2 -26.20 -79.15 -5.16
N ASP A 3 -26.44 -78.40 -6.24
CA ASP A 3 -25.40 -77.65 -6.93
C ASP A 3 -25.00 -76.47 -6.04
N THR A 4 -24.13 -76.73 -5.07
CA THR A 4 -23.40 -75.68 -4.36
C THR A 4 -22.42 -75.08 -5.36
N ASN A 5 -22.87 -74.05 -6.07
CA ASN A 5 -22.06 -73.29 -7.00
C ASN A 5 -20.97 -72.56 -6.18
N ASP A 6 -19.81 -73.19 -6.02
CA ASP A 6 -18.58 -72.57 -5.51
C ASP A 6 -18.11 -71.51 -6.52
N GLN A 7 -18.82 -70.39 -6.53
CA GLN A 7 -18.52 -69.25 -7.36
C GLN A 7 -17.31 -68.55 -6.75
N LYS A 8 -16.12 -69.01 -7.15
CA LYS A 8 -14.83 -68.51 -6.69
C LYS A 8 -14.80 -66.99 -6.82
N LYS A 9 -14.73 -66.29 -5.69
CA LYS A 9 -14.76 -64.83 -5.63
C LYS A 9 -13.66 -64.27 -6.54
N PRO A 10 -13.92 -63.25 -7.39
CA PRO A 10 -12.97 -62.79 -8.41
C PRO A 10 -11.69 -62.14 -7.83
N TRP A 11 -11.68 -61.87 -6.53
CA TRP A 11 -10.57 -61.26 -5.79
C TRP A 11 -9.71 -62.27 -5.01
N GLY A 12 -9.97 -63.58 -5.14
CA GLY A 12 -9.21 -64.64 -4.48
C GLY A 12 -9.54 -64.81 -2.98
N ASP A 13 -8.95 -65.84 -2.37
CA ASP A 13 -9.22 -66.21 -0.97
C ASP A 13 -8.44 -65.34 0.04
N ASP A 14 -7.43 -64.59 -0.43
CA ASP A 14 -6.57 -63.73 0.41
C ASP A 14 -7.22 -62.38 0.76
N PHE A 15 -8.36 -62.04 0.16
CA PHE A 15 -9.02 -60.76 0.38
C PHE A 15 -9.99 -60.82 1.57
N ASP A 16 -9.70 -59.99 2.58
CA ASP A 16 -10.55 -59.84 3.76
C ASP A 16 -11.60 -58.73 3.56
N GLU A 17 -12.79 -59.15 3.13
CA GLU A 17 -13.94 -58.29 2.85
C GLU A 17 -14.39 -57.48 4.08
N ALA A 18 -14.31 -58.08 5.28
CA ALA A 18 -14.70 -57.41 6.51
C ALA A 18 -13.73 -56.27 6.85
N LYS A 19 -12.42 -56.51 6.75
CA LYS A 19 -11.41 -55.46 6.95
C LYS A 19 -11.53 -54.33 5.92
N ALA A 20 -11.75 -54.68 4.65
CA ALA A 20 -11.93 -53.69 3.58
C ALA A 20 -13.17 -52.81 3.84
N TRP A 21 -14.28 -53.41 4.26
CA TRP A 21 -15.49 -52.68 4.59
C TRP A 21 -15.30 -51.74 5.79
N THR A 22 -14.67 -52.21 6.87
CA THR A 22 -14.33 -51.37 8.03
C THR A 22 -13.46 -50.19 7.64
N LEU A 23 -12.45 -50.41 6.79
CA LEU A 23 -11.62 -49.32 6.27
C LEU A 23 -12.45 -48.29 5.50
N VAL A 24 -13.34 -48.73 4.62
CA VAL A 24 -14.22 -47.82 3.86
C VAL A 24 -15.13 -47.02 4.79
N GLN A 25 -15.69 -47.64 5.84
CA GLN A 25 -16.49 -46.95 6.83
C GLN A 25 -15.68 -45.89 7.59
N ASN A 26 -14.47 -46.24 8.03
CA ASN A 26 -13.57 -45.30 8.70
C ASN A 26 -13.19 -44.12 7.79
N LEU A 27 -12.86 -44.39 6.53
CA LEU A 27 -12.52 -43.34 5.55
C LEU A 27 -13.71 -42.44 5.24
N ARG A 28 -14.94 -42.99 5.19
CA ARG A 28 -16.16 -42.17 5.04
C ARG A 28 -16.36 -41.27 6.25
N GLY A 29 -16.23 -41.80 7.47
CA GLY A 29 -16.29 -41.01 8.70
C GLY A 29 -15.26 -39.89 8.71
N ALA A 30 -13.99 -40.21 8.45
CA ALA A 30 -12.91 -39.24 8.38
C ALA A 30 -13.16 -38.16 7.32
N LYS A 31 -13.65 -38.55 6.13
CA LYS A 31 -14.01 -37.60 5.07
C LYS A 31 -15.11 -36.64 5.52
N THR A 32 -16.16 -37.15 6.18
CA THR A 32 -17.25 -36.30 6.66
C THR A 32 -16.79 -35.31 7.73
N THR A 33 -15.94 -35.75 8.67
CA THR A 33 -15.34 -34.87 9.68
C THR A 33 -14.48 -33.79 9.03
N LEU A 34 -13.56 -34.17 8.12
CA LEU A 34 -12.71 -33.21 7.42
C LEU A 34 -13.51 -32.19 6.59
N GLN A 35 -14.63 -32.61 5.99
CA GLN A 35 -15.51 -31.69 5.27
C GLN A 35 -16.20 -30.69 6.21
N ALA A 36 -16.61 -31.12 7.41
CA ALA A 36 -17.19 -30.24 8.42
C ALA A 36 -16.14 -29.27 8.98
N ASP A 37 -14.93 -29.74 9.25
CA ASP A 37 -13.82 -28.91 9.75
C ASP A 37 -13.43 -27.85 8.71
N LEU A 38 -13.35 -28.25 7.43
CA LEU A 38 -13.04 -27.34 6.33
C LEU A 38 -14.13 -26.27 6.17
N ALA A 39 -15.41 -26.65 6.28
CA ALA A 39 -16.51 -25.70 6.23
C ALA A 39 -16.44 -24.68 7.39
N THR A 40 -16.15 -25.16 8.60
CA THR A 40 -15.97 -24.32 9.78
C THR A 40 -14.78 -23.37 9.63
N ALA A 41 -13.64 -23.88 9.16
CA ALA A 41 -12.45 -23.07 8.93
C ALA A 41 -12.67 -21.98 7.87
N ARG A 42 -13.40 -22.30 6.79
CA ARG A 42 -13.78 -21.30 5.77
C ARG A 42 -14.67 -20.22 6.35
N GLN A 43 -15.67 -20.59 7.16
CA GLN A 43 -16.53 -19.61 7.81
C GLN A 43 -15.71 -18.70 8.75
N ALA A 44 -14.84 -19.26 9.58
CA ALA A 44 -13.97 -18.49 10.45
C ALA A 44 -13.06 -17.51 9.68
N LEU A 45 -12.55 -17.92 8.51
CA LEU A 45 -11.74 -17.05 7.66
C LEU A 45 -12.56 -15.87 7.11
N THR A 46 -13.78 -16.13 6.62
CA THR A 46 -14.67 -15.05 6.15
C THR A 46 -15.08 -14.08 7.27
N GLU A 47 -15.29 -14.58 8.49
CA GLU A 47 -15.59 -13.73 9.65
C GLU A 47 -14.37 -12.91 10.09
N ALA A 48 -13.16 -13.46 9.97
CA ALA A 48 -11.93 -12.73 10.26
C ALA A 48 -11.67 -11.61 9.24
N GLU A 49 -11.86 -11.89 7.94
CA GLU A 49 -11.70 -10.89 6.87
C GLU A 49 -12.70 -9.73 6.99
N THR A 50 -13.96 -10.03 7.30
CA THR A 50 -14.98 -9.00 7.53
C THR A 50 -14.69 -8.14 8.76
N LYS A 51 -14.18 -8.74 9.84
CA LYS A 51 -13.75 -7.99 11.03
C LYS A 51 -12.49 -7.15 10.77
N ALA A 52 -11.53 -7.67 10.02
CA ALA A 52 -10.31 -6.94 9.67
C ALA A 52 -10.62 -5.70 8.83
N THR A 53 -11.43 -5.86 7.78
CA THR A 53 -11.87 -4.74 6.93
C THR A 53 -12.70 -3.71 7.71
N ALA A 54 -13.62 -4.16 8.59
CA ALA A 54 -14.36 -3.25 9.45
C ALA A 54 -13.42 -2.46 10.39
N GLY A 55 -12.45 -3.13 11.01
CA GLY A 55 -11.46 -2.49 11.89
C GLY A 55 -10.55 -1.50 11.17
N GLU A 56 -10.15 -1.79 9.92
CA GLU A 56 -9.37 -0.88 9.08
C GLU A 56 -10.17 0.40 8.77
N THR A 57 -11.45 0.27 8.40
CA THR A 57 -12.29 1.46 8.16
C THR A 57 -12.53 2.31 9.41
N GLU A 58 -12.54 1.69 10.59
CA GLU A 58 -12.74 2.39 11.85
C GLU A 58 -11.47 3.13 12.29
N LYS A 59 -10.30 2.50 12.11
CA LYS A 59 -9.00 3.17 12.27
C LYS A 59 -8.86 4.36 11.35
N ASP A 60 -9.17 4.21 10.06
CA ASP A 60 -9.11 5.31 9.09
C ASP A 60 -10.01 6.50 9.48
N ARG A 61 -11.19 6.23 10.06
CA ARG A 61 -12.08 7.30 10.56
C ARG A 61 -11.50 7.98 11.80
N ALA A 62 -10.93 7.21 12.73
CA ALA A 62 -10.30 7.75 13.93
C ALA A 62 -9.10 8.63 13.55
N ASP A 63 -8.21 8.14 12.70
CA ASP A 63 -7.01 8.86 12.25
C ASP A 63 -7.39 10.17 11.52
N LYS A 64 -8.44 10.15 10.68
CA LYS A 64 -8.97 11.37 10.04
C LYS A 64 -9.54 12.37 11.04
N ALA A 65 -10.26 11.90 12.06
CA ALA A 65 -10.83 12.76 13.09
C ALA A 65 -9.72 13.38 13.97
N GLU A 66 -8.68 12.62 14.31
CA GLU A 66 -7.53 13.13 15.05
C GLU A 66 -6.77 14.19 14.26
N ARG A 67 -6.50 13.93 12.96
CA ARG A 67 -5.88 14.94 12.08
C ARG A 67 -6.70 16.22 11.98
N ALA A 68 -8.03 16.12 11.88
CA ALA A 68 -8.91 17.30 11.85
C ALA A 68 -8.77 18.13 13.15
N LEU A 69 -8.71 17.47 14.31
CA LEU A 69 -8.49 18.15 15.60
C LEU A 69 -7.10 18.83 15.65
N TRP A 70 -6.06 18.19 15.11
CA TRP A 70 -4.72 18.80 15.02
C TRP A 70 -4.71 20.01 14.10
N THR A 71 -5.37 19.95 12.95
CA THR A 71 -5.52 21.08 12.03
C THR A 71 -6.26 22.24 12.69
N GLU A 72 -7.36 21.97 13.40
CA GLU A 72 -8.06 23.02 14.18
C GLU A 72 -7.16 23.66 15.25
N ARG A 73 -6.39 22.85 15.99
CA ARG A 73 -5.43 23.36 16.99
C ARG A 73 -4.36 24.22 16.34
N ALA A 74 -3.87 23.84 15.16
CA ALA A 74 -2.88 24.60 14.42
C ALA A 74 -3.43 25.94 13.94
N LEU A 75 -4.67 25.98 13.43
CA LEU A 75 -5.34 27.21 13.02
C LEU A 75 -5.62 28.14 14.21
N ARG A 76 -5.99 27.60 15.38
CA ARG A 76 -6.12 28.39 16.61
C ARG A 76 -4.79 29.01 17.06
N LYS A 77 -3.67 28.29 16.90
CA LYS A 77 -2.33 28.78 17.26
C LYS A 77 -1.75 29.76 16.24
N HIS A 78 -2.09 29.59 14.96
CA HIS A 78 -1.58 30.38 13.84
C HIS A 78 -2.74 31.00 13.03
N PRO A 79 -3.44 32.02 13.55
CA PRO A 79 -4.59 32.63 12.89
C PRO A 79 -4.25 33.38 11.60
N THR A 80 -2.97 33.58 11.29
CA THR A 80 -2.50 34.23 10.06
C THR A 80 -2.33 33.26 8.89
N VAL A 81 -2.58 31.96 9.09
CA VAL A 81 -2.71 31.00 7.99
C VAL A 81 -4.05 31.26 7.30
N SER A 82 -4.03 31.66 6.02
CA SER A 82 -5.28 31.87 5.28
C SER A 82 -6.01 30.55 5.07
N GLU A 83 -7.34 30.62 4.90
CA GLU A 83 -8.19 29.45 4.67
C GLU A 83 -7.74 28.65 3.44
N ASP A 84 -7.18 29.32 2.42
CA ASP A 84 -6.62 28.68 1.22
C ASP A 84 -5.40 27.78 1.51
N PHE A 85 -4.72 27.98 2.64
CA PHE A 85 -3.56 27.20 3.04
C PHE A 85 -3.89 26.01 3.97
N VAL A 86 -5.15 25.86 4.36
CA VAL A 86 -5.61 24.76 5.23
C VAL A 86 -5.38 23.41 4.56
N ASP A 87 -5.59 23.32 3.24
CA ASP A 87 -5.37 22.09 2.47
C ASP A 87 -3.90 21.62 2.46
N PHE A 88 -2.95 22.53 2.75
CA PHE A 88 -1.53 22.21 2.83
C PHE A 88 -1.08 21.74 4.23
N LEU A 89 -1.96 21.81 5.24
CA LEU A 89 -1.74 21.32 6.60
C LEU A 89 -1.88 19.80 6.70
N SER A 90 -1.07 19.10 5.91
CA SER A 90 -0.93 17.64 5.94
C SER A 90 0.14 17.21 6.95
N GLY A 91 -0.03 16.06 7.59
CA GLY A 91 0.97 15.48 8.47
C GLY A 91 0.41 14.24 9.16
N ASP A 92 1.31 13.34 9.55
CA ASP A 92 0.94 12.13 10.28
C ASP A 92 1.01 12.36 11.80
N THR A 93 1.58 13.49 12.24
CA THR A 93 1.67 13.89 13.65
C THR A 93 1.23 15.35 13.88
N GLU A 94 0.86 15.67 15.13
CA GLU A 94 0.47 17.03 15.54
C GLU A 94 1.63 18.03 15.35
N GLU A 95 2.87 17.61 15.60
CA GLU A 95 4.06 18.46 15.48
C GLU A 95 4.32 18.87 14.03
N GLU A 96 4.11 17.98 13.06
CA GLU A 96 4.30 18.28 11.64
C GLU A 96 3.27 19.29 11.13
N ILE A 97 2.01 19.13 11.54
CA ILE A 97 0.92 20.04 11.16
C ILE A 97 1.18 21.42 11.75
N LEU A 98 1.61 21.50 13.01
CA LEU A 98 1.98 22.76 13.65
C LEU A 98 3.19 23.42 12.98
N ALA A 99 4.24 22.66 12.67
CA ALA A 99 5.43 23.20 12.00
C ALA A 99 5.09 23.71 10.59
N LYS A 100 4.18 23.04 9.86
CA LYS A 100 3.69 23.53 8.56
C LYS A 100 2.82 24.78 8.71
N ALA A 101 1.93 24.83 9.70
CA ALA A 101 1.16 26.03 10.01
C ALA A 101 2.06 27.22 10.37
N GLU A 102 3.14 26.99 11.12
CA GLU A 102 4.13 28.01 11.42
C GLU A 102 4.89 28.49 10.16
N ARG A 103 5.22 27.59 9.24
CA ARG A 103 5.83 27.96 7.95
C ARG A 103 4.87 28.76 7.08
N LEU A 104 3.62 28.34 6.98
CA LEU A 104 2.61 28.99 6.16
C LEU A 104 2.21 30.36 6.72
N SER A 105 2.11 30.50 8.03
CA SER A 105 1.85 31.80 8.68
C SER A 105 2.97 32.82 8.41
N LYS A 106 4.22 32.38 8.24
CA LYS A 106 5.35 33.25 7.87
C LYS A 106 5.35 33.63 6.38
N VAL A 107 4.85 32.76 5.51
CA VAL A 107 4.78 33.00 4.05
C VAL A 107 3.58 33.88 3.68
N GLY A 108 2.45 33.74 4.37
CA GLY A 108 1.25 34.56 4.17
C GLY A 108 1.34 35.97 4.76
N GLN A 109 2.34 36.24 5.61
CA GLN A 109 2.63 37.61 6.04
C GLN A 109 3.19 38.39 4.84
N PRO A 110 2.56 39.48 4.39
CA PRO A 110 3.20 40.37 3.43
C PRO A 110 4.50 40.83 4.09
N LYS A 111 5.63 40.52 3.44
CA LYS A 111 6.92 41.09 3.81
C LYS A 111 6.69 42.59 3.98
N ALA A 112 6.75 43.06 5.22
CA ALA A 112 6.72 44.50 5.51
C ALA A 112 7.67 45.16 4.50
N PRO A 113 7.28 46.27 3.84
CA PRO A 113 8.09 46.87 2.80
C PRO A 113 9.47 47.06 3.39
N ALA A 114 10.44 46.29 2.90
CA ALA A 114 11.82 46.46 3.26
C ALA A 114 12.10 47.94 3.00
N GLU A 115 12.49 48.66 4.05
CA GLU A 115 12.94 50.04 3.94
C GLU A 115 13.74 50.17 2.66
N ALA A 116 13.26 51.07 1.81
CA ALA A 116 13.91 51.41 0.56
C ALA A 116 15.42 51.60 0.85
N PRO A 117 16.32 50.88 0.16
CA PRO A 117 17.69 51.34 0.13
C PRO A 117 17.64 52.69 -0.57
N LYS A 118 17.85 53.77 0.18
CA LYS A 118 18.12 55.10 -0.38
C LYS A 118 19.26 54.90 -1.39
N PRO A 119 19.04 55.12 -2.70
CA PRO A 119 20.16 55.24 -3.61
C PRO A 119 20.72 56.64 -3.39
N ASP A 120 21.96 56.71 -2.90
CA ASP A 120 22.74 57.92 -2.88
C ASP A 120 22.71 58.58 -4.27
N ALA A 121 22.47 59.89 -4.26
CA ALA A 121 22.61 60.74 -5.42
C ALA A 121 24.07 60.74 -5.87
N ASP A 122 24.34 60.35 -7.11
CA ASP A 122 25.13 61.14 -8.07
C ASP A 122 25.42 60.34 -9.37
N ALA A 123 25.35 61.06 -10.50
CA ALA A 123 25.86 60.73 -11.84
C ALA A 123 24.87 60.32 -12.96
N LYS A 124 24.26 61.39 -13.52
CA LYS A 124 23.99 61.72 -14.94
C LYS A 124 22.97 60.93 -15.81
N PRO A 125 22.13 61.65 -16.59
CA PRO A 125 21.19 61.11 -17.57
C PRO A 125 21.82 61.08 -18.98
N ASP A 126 21.53 60.06 -19.79
CA ASP A 126 21.43 60.17 -21.26
C ASP A 126 21.09 58.80 -21.88
N GLY A 127 20.14 58.77 -22.81
CA GLY A 127 19.98 57.66 -23.76
C GLY A 127 18.57 57.05 -23.86
N GLU A 128 17.76 57.64 -24.72
CA GLU A 128 16.49 57.14 -25.25
C GLU A 128 16.57 55.74 -25.92
N PRO A 129 15.41 55.08 -26.16
CA PRO A 129 15.29 53.64 -26.34
C PRO A 129 15.57 53.19 -27.78
N LYS A 130 16.03 51.95 -27.95
CA LYS A 130 15.96 51.24 -29.23
C LYS A 130 15.34 49.84 -29.06
N PRO A 131 14.34 49.50 -29.89
CA PRO A 131 13.73 48.18 -29.90
C PRO A 131 14.53 47.22 -30.80
N ASP A 132 14.12 45.96 -30.66
CA ASP A 132 14.31 44.82 -31.58
C ASP A 132 15.41 43.80 -31.29
N ALA A 133 14.89 42.57 -31.33
CA ALA A 133 15.49 41.33 -31.83
C ALA A 133 16.04 40.32 -30.81
N ASP A 134 15.39 39.14 -30.90
CA ASP A 134 15.88 37.82 -30.54
C ASP A 134 15.71 37.33 -29.10
N ALA A 135 14.45 36.97 -28.86
CA ALA A 135 14.06 35.83 -28.04
C ALA A 135 14.96 34.59 -28.29
N LYS A 136 15.53 34.04 -27.21
CA LYS A 136 15.22 32.70 -26.66
C LYS A 136 16.37 32.23 -25.75
N PRO A 137 16.20 32.19 -24.42
CA PRO A 137 17.11 31.41 -23.56
C PRO A 137 16.94 29.94 -23.94
N GLU A 138 18.03 29.29 -24.35
CA GLU A 138 18.07 27.86 -24.63
C GLU A 138 17.64 27.08 -23.38
N LEU A 139 16.47 26.44 -23.46
CA LEU A 139 16.02 25.46 -22.48
C LEU A 139 17.04 24.31 -22.43
N PRO A 140 17.50 23.87 -21.25
CA PRO A 140 18.37 22.70 -21.14
C PRO A 140 17.70 21.49 -21.79
N GLY A 141 18.48 20.77 -22.60
CA GLY A 141 18.03 19.72 -23.49
C GLY A 141 17.09 18.71 -22.83
N LYS A 142 16.06 18.32 -23.58
CA LYS A 142 15.10 17.28 -23.18
C LYS A 142 15.85 16.02 -22.72
N PRO A 143 15.55 15.44 -21.55
CA PRO A 143 16.11 14.15 -21.18
C PRO A 143 15.66 13.09 -22.19
N LYS A 144 16.62 12.27 -22.64
CA LYS A 144 16.33 11.12 -23.51
C LYS A 144 15.40 10.16 -22.75
N PRO A 145 14.32 9.66 -23.36
CA PRO A 145 13.50 8.64 -22.73
C PRO A 145 14.33 7.37 -22.60
N ASP A 146 14.65 6.99 -21.36
CA ASP A 146 15.17 5.67 -21.05
C ASP A 146 14.01 4.68 -21.18
N LEU A 147 14.05 3.85 -22.24
CA LEU A 147 13.02 2.85 -22.55
C LEU A 147 13.12 1.60 -21.65
N THR A 148 13.84 1.67 -20.54
CA THR A 148 13.98 0.55 -19.59
C THR A 148 12.95 0.55 -18.47
N LEU A 149 12.03 1.51 -18.42
CA LEU A 149 10.90 1.49 -17.49
C LEU A 149 9.82 0.52 -17.97
N THR A 150 10.02 -0.78 -17.72
CA THR A 150 8.93 -1.75 -17.68
C THR A 150 7.93 -1.34 -16.61
N PRO A 151 6.66 -1.01 -16.95
CA PRO A 151 5.64 -0.71 -15.96
C PRO A 151 5.18 -2.03 -15.33
N GLY A 152 5.79 -2.39 -14.20
CA GLY A 152 5.47 -3.62 -13.48
C GLY A 152 6.12 -3.61 -12.10
N HIS A 153 5.31 -3.28 -11.10
CA HIS A 153 5.35 -3.69 -9.69
C HIS A 153 6.70 -4.25 -9.17
N GLY A 154 7.23 -3.58 -8.15
CA GLY A 154 8.41 -3.99 -7.39
C GLY A 154 8.36 -5.46 -6.95
N GLY A 155 9.06 -6.30 -7.70
CA GLY A 155 9.47 -7.63 -7.30
C GLY A 155 10.97 -7.71 -7.57
N ASP A 156 11.71 -8.21 -6.59
CA ASP A 156 13.12 -8.57 -6.72
C ASP A 156 13.39 -9.23 -8.08
N VAL A 157 14.58 -8.95 -8.62
CA VAL A 157 15.14 -9.69 -9.74
C VAL A 157 14.92 -11.17 -9.46
N ALA A 158 14.08 -11.82 -10.25
CA ALA A 158 13.77 -13.22 -10.08
C ALA A 158 15.09 -14.00 -10.19
N GLU A 159 15.64 -14.42 -9.04
CA GLU A 159 16.78 -15.32 -9.05
C GLU A 159 16.36 -16.56 -9.85
N PRO A 160 17.21 -17.03 -10.78
CA PRO A 160 16.90 -18.23 -11.56
C PRO A 160 16.70 -19.39 -10.58
N PHE A 161 15.55 -20.06 -10.73
CA PHE A 161 15.19 -21.20 -9.89
C PHE A 161 16.28 -22.29 -9.92
N ASP A 162 16.98 -22.45 -8.81
CA ASP A 162 17.98 -23.51 -8.61
C ASP A 162 17.42 -24.61 -7.69
N PRO A 163 16.97 -25.75 -8.25
CA PRO A 163 16.43 -26.85 -7.46
C PRO A 163 17.49 -27.49 -6.56
N ALA A 164 18.78 -27.39 -6.88
CA ALA A 164 19.85 -27.98 -6.08
C ALA A 164 20.08 -27.18 -4.78
N ALA A 165 20.05 -25.85 -4.85
CA ALA A 165 20.17 -24.97 -3.69
C ALA A 165 19.00 -25.16 -2.71
N ILE A 166 17.77 -25.34 -3.23
CA ILE A 166 16.57 -25.57 -2.41
C ILE A 166 16.65 -26.94 -1.72
N ALA A 167 17.07 -27.99 -2.43
CA ALA A 167 17.23 -29.32 -1.86
C ALA A 167 18.33 -29.39 -0.80
N ALA A 168 19.40 -28.59 -0.94
CA ALA A 168 20.46 -28.50 0.07
C ALA A 168 19.97 -27.82 1.35
N LYS A 169 19.22 -26.72 1.24
CA LYS A 169 18.61 -26.01 2.39
C LYS A 169 17.57 -26.86 3.13
N ALA A 170 16.86 -27.75 2.43
CA ALA A 170 15.86 -28.63 3.06
C ALA A 170 16.46 -29.81 3.83
N ARG A 171 17.77 -30.09 3.66
CA ARG A 171 18.49 -31.21 4.29
C ARG A 171 19.43 -30.76 5.42
N SER A 172 19.60 -29.46 5.64
CA SER A 172 20.27 -28.87 6.82
C SER A 172 19.28 -28.62 7.93
#